data_AF-A0A2V9YFK4-F1
#
_entry.id   AF-A0A2V9YFK4-F1
#
_cell.length_a   1.000
_cell.length_b   1.000
_cell.length_c   1.000
_cell.angle_alpha   90.00
_cell.angle_beta   90.00
_cell.angle_gamma   90.00
#
_symmetry.space_group_name_H-M   'P 1'
#
loop_
_entity.id
_entity.type
_entity.pdbx_description
1 polymer ?
#
loop_
_entity_poly.entity_id
_entity_poly.type
_entity_poly.pdbx_seq_one_letter_code
_entity_poly.pdbx_strand_id
1 'polypeptide(L)'
;MKWRSLEESGAVADQRPLREIYAERKELIAKYVPAETQAIHAQAVAELKQRNLAANILPVGTKAPSFELQDHNGKVVRSSDLLVHGRIVLCFIRGRWCPFCVGQMEAMKLIVPQLEQAGAILAAISPQTVKQSFASSA
;
A
#
# COMPACT_ATOMS: atom_id res chain seq x y z
N MET A 1 15.89 -8.30 7.25
CA MET A 1 16.15 -7.23 6.26
C MET A 1 15.61 -5.94 6.83
N LYS A 2 16.47 -5.12 7.45
CA LYS A 2 16.13 -3.77 7.95
C LYS A 2 15.95 -2.88 6.72
N TRP A 3 14.71 -2.55 6.36
CA TRP A 3 14.41 -1.70 5.20
C TRP A 3 14.69 -0.22 5.45
N ARG A 4 15.01 0.14 6.70
CA ARG A 4 15.62 1.42 7.07
C ARG A 4 16.83 1.17 7.97
N SER A 5 17.91 1.89 7.69
CA SER A 5 18.96 2.14 8.68
C SER A 5 18.36 2.98 9.82
N LEU A 6 18.89 2.87 11.05
CA LEU A 6 18.42 3.69 12.19
C LEU A 6 18.51 5.21 11.89
N GLU A 7 19.37 5.59 10.97
CA GLU A 7 19.56 6.97 10.49
C GLU A 7 18.48 7.41 9.47
N GLU A 8 17.91 6.49 8.68
CA GLU A 8 16.79 6.74 7.75
C GLU A 8 15.43 6.81 8.48
N SER A 9 15.42 6.55 9.78
CA SER A 9 14.30 6.84 10.68
C SER A 9 14.15 8.33 11.00
N GLY A 10 15.01 9.19 10.44
CA GLY A 10 14.98 10.64 10.61
C GLY A 10 13.64 11.25 10.20
N ALA A 11 13.14 12.15 11.05
CA ALA A 11 11.76 12.60 11.19
C ALA A 11 11.19 13.52 10.08
N VAL A 12 11.75 13.51 8.86
CA VAL A 12 11.23 14.33 7.75
C VAL A 12 10.44 13.43 6.81
N ALA A 13 9.13 13.67 6.75
CA ALA A 13 8.28 13.03 5.75
C ALA A 13 8.79 13.44 4.36
N ASP A 14 9.17 12.46 3.54
CA ASP A 14 9.57 12.70 2.15
C ASP A 14 8.37 13.26 1.37
N GLN A 15 8.42 14.56 1.07
CA GLN A 15 7.33 15.28 0.38
C GLN A 15 7.48 15.26 -1.15
N ARG A 16 8.49 14.58 -1.69
CA ARG A 16 8.64 14.45 -3.13
C ARG A 16 7.44 13.71 -3.73
N PRO A 17 7.09 13.96 -5.00
CA PRO A 17 6.07 13.19 -5.68
C PRO A 17 6.33 11.68 -5.61
N LEU A 18 5.31 10.87 -5.35
CA LEU A 18 5.44 9.41 -5.26
C LEU A 18 6.14 8.78 -6.47
N ARG A 19 5.95 9.35 -7.67
CA ARG A 19 6.63 8.92 -8.90
C ARG A 19 8.16 9.00 -8.80
N GLU A 20 8.69 10.02 -8.14
CA GLU A 20 10.13 10.23 -7.97
C GLU A 20 10.69 9.27 -6.92
N ILE A 21 9.99 9.15 -5.78
CA ILE A 21 10.34 8.20 -4.72
C ILE A 21 10.38 6.76 -5.26
N TYR A 22 9.41 6.39 -6.12
CA TYR A 22 9.36 5.06 -6.71
C TYR A 22 10.43 4.84 -7.78
N ALA A 23 10.78 5.86 -8.56
CA ALA A 23 11.86 5.78 -9.54
C ALA A 23 13.20 5.50 -8.84
N GLU A 24 13.53 6.28 -7.81
CA GLU A 24 14.75 6.10 -7.02
C GLU A 24 14.81 4.71 -6.37
N ARG A 25 13.72 4.26 -5.73
CA ARG A 25 13.67 2.91 -5.14
C ARG A 25 13.86 1.81 -6.16
N LYS A 26 13.35 1.98 -7.39
CA LYS A 26 13.55 1.03 -8.48
C LYS A 26 15.02 0.96 -8.90
N GLU A 27 15.69 2.11 -8.99
CA GLU A 27 17.12 2.19 -9.29
C GLU A 27 17.97 1.53 -8.19
N LEU A 28 17.69 1.82 -6.92
CA LEU A 28 18.37 1.20 -5.78
C LEU A 28 18.18 -0.33 -5.76
N ILE A 29 16.95 -0.80 -6.00
CA ILE A 29 16.68 -2.24 -6.10
C ILE A 29 17.49 -2.87 -7.24
N ALA A 30 17.53 -2.24 -8.42
CA ALA A 30 18.31 -2.74 -9.55
C ALA A 30 19.83 -2.80 -9.25
N LYS A 31 20.32 -1.87 -8.42
CA LYS A 31 21.73 -1.82 -8.00
C LYS A 31 22.10 -2.88 -6.96
N TYR A 32 21.22 -3.13 -5.98
CA TYR A 32 21.57 -3.94 -4.79
C TYR A 32 20.98 -5.35 -4.78
N VAL A 33 19.96 -5.64 -5.59
CA VAL A 33 19.35 -6.98 -5.65
C VAL A 33 20.11 -7.86 -6.65
N PRO A 34 20.53 -9.09 -6.30
CA PRO A 34 21.21 -9.98 -7.22
C PRO A 34 20.39 -10.30 -8.48
N ALA A 35 21.06 -10.48 -9.62
CA ALA A 35 20.42 -10.71 -10.91
C ALA A 35 19.46 -11.91 -10.92
N GLU A 36 19.80 -13.00 -10.21
CA GLU A 36 18.93 -14.17 -10.05
C GLU A 36 17.60 -13.81 -9.36
N THR A 37 17.66 -13.05 -8.28
CA THR A 37 16.45 -12.58 -7.58
C THR A 37 15.64 -11.61 -8.46
N GLN A 38 16.32 -10.77 -9.25
CA GLN A 38 15.63 -9.90 -10.22
C GLN A 38 14.91 -10.73 -11.30
N ALA A 39 15.52 -11.81 -11.79
CA ALA A 39 14.94 -12.70 -12.78
C ALA A 39 13.67 -13.40 -12.25
N ILE A 40 13.69 -13.90 -11.01
CA ILE A 40 12.51 -14.49 -10.36
C ILE A 40 11.37 -13.47 -10.29
N HIS A 41 11.65 -12.23 -9.87
CA HIS A 41 10.64 -11.19 -9.80
C HIS A 41 10.11 -10.82 -11.19
N ALA A 42 10.98 -10.71 -12.19
CA ALA A 42 10.59 -10.43 -13.57
C ALA A 42 9.68 -11.51 -14.15
N GLN A 43 9.99 -12.79 -13.88
CA GLN A 43 9.15 -13.92 -14.28
C GLN A 43 7.76 -13.84 -13.63
N ALA A 44 7.68 -13.64 -12.30
CA ALA A 44 6.41 -13.52 -11.61
C ALA A 44 5.54 -12.36 -12.15
N VAL A 45 6.16 -11.22 -12.49
CA VAL A 45 5.45 -10.10 -13.13
C VAL A 45 4.97 -10.46 -14.54
N ALA A 46 5.79 -11.16 -15.33
CA ALA A 46 5.40 -11.61 -16.67
C ALA A 46 4.21 -12.57 -16.61
N GLU A 47 4.22 -13.54 -15.69
CA GLU A 47 3.12 -14.47 -15.46
C GLU A 47 1.81 -13.74 -15.08
N LEU A 48 1.89 -12.75 -14.19
CA LEU A 48 0.72 -11.93 -13.82
C LEU A 48 0.16 -11.15 -15.01
N LYS A 49 1.02 -10.62 -15.89
CA LYS A 49 0.60 -9.93 -17.12
C LYS A 49 -0.07 -10.90 -18.10
N GLN A 50 0.47 -12.10 -18.27
CA GLN A 50 -0.09 -13.13 -19.14
C GLN A 50 -1.49 -13.57 -18.71
N ARG A 51 -1.78 -13.59 -17.40
CA ARG A 51 -3.13 -13.87 -16.87
C ARG A 51 -4.16 -12.79 -17.22
N ASN A 52 -3.73 -11.67 -17.79
CA ASN A 52 -4.57 -10.56 -18.24
C ASN A 52 -5.61 -10.12 -17.18
N LEU A 53 -5.22 -10.11 -15.90
CA LEU A 53 -6.12 -9.78 -14.79
C LEU A 53 -6.70 -8.36 -14.93
N ALA A 54 -5.97 -7.48 -15.62
CA ALA A 54 -6.42 -6.12 -15.94
C ALA A 54 -7.69 -6.08 -16.81
N ALA A 55 -7.98 -7.11 -17.61
CA ALA A 55 -9.21 -7.18 -18.41
C ALA A 55 -10.47 -7.42 -17.57
N ASN A 56 -10.32 -7.91 -16.34
CA ASN A 56 -11.42 -8.23 -15.43
C ASN A 56 -11.54 -7.22 -14.28
N ILE A 57 -10.95 -6.02 -14.40
CA ILE A 57 -11.09 -4.97 -13.38
C ILE A 57 -12.48 -4.32 -13.48
N LEU A 58 -12.97 -3.85 -12.34
CA LEU A 58 -14.23 -3.11 -12.29
C LEU A 58 -14.07 -1.78 -13.05
N PRO A 59 -14.94 -1.46 -14.03
CA PRO A 59 -14.87 -0.20 -14.74
C PRO A 59 -15.34 0.95 -13.84
N VAL A 60 -14.87 2.16 -14.13
CA VAL A 60 -15.27 3.38 -13.42
C VAL A 60 -16.80 3.55 -13.46
N GLY A 61 -17.38 3.96 -12.33
CA GLY A 61 -18.83 4.07 -12.15
C GLY A 61 -19.51 2.77 -11.69
N THR A 62 -18.79 1.64 -11.69
CA THR A 62 -19.32 0.39 -11.13
C THR A 62 -19.40 0.47 -9.62
N LYS A 63 -20.47 -0.09 -9.05
CA LYS A 63 -20.61 -0.25 -7.60
C LYS A 63 -19.51 -1.17 -7.07
N ALA A 64 -18.71 -0.67 -6.14
CA ALA A 64 -17.68 -1.47 -5.47
C ALA A 64 -18.31 -2.65 -4.69
N PRO A 65 -17.71 -3.86 -4.74
CA PRO A 65 -18.15 -4.98 -3.92
C PRO A 65 -18.08 -4.61 -2.44
N SER A 66 -19.09 -5.05 -1.68
CA SER A 66 -19.05 -4.95 -0.23
C SER A 66 -17.98 -5.87 0.33
N PHE A 67 -17.25 -5.41 1.33
CA PHE A 67 -16.30 -6.22 2.09
C PHE A 67 -16.59 -6.15 3.58
N GLU A 68 -16.17 -7.20 4.28
CA GLU A 68 -16.08 -7.33 5.72
C GLU A 68 -14.71 -7.94 6.04
N LEU A 69 -13.84 -7.18 6.71
CA LEU A 69 -12.46 -7.56 6.99
C LEU A 69 -12.12 -7.26 8.45
N GLN A 70 -11.11 -7.95 9.01
CA GLN A 70 -10.59 -7.60 10.33
C GLN A 70 -9.53 -6.50 10.20
N ASP A 71 -9.58 -5.51 11.09
CA ASP A 71 -8.49 -4.56 11.27
C ASP A 71 -7.32 -5.17 12.07
N HIS A 72 -6.29 -4.37 12.29
CA HIS A 72 -5.10 -4.79 13.03
C HIS A 72 -5.37 -5.07 14.53
N ASN A 73 -6.52 -4.68 15.07
CA ASN A 73 -6.94 -4.99 16.44
C ASN A 73 -7.91 -6.18 16.48
N GLY A 74 -8.16 -6.85 15.35
CA GLY A 74 -9.12 -7.94 15.23
C GLY A 74 -10.58 -7.47 15.21
N LYS A 75 -10.83 -6.16 15.14
CA LYS A 75 -12.19 -5.63 15.01
C LYS A 75 -12.68 -5.80 13.58
N VAL A 76 -13.91 -6.26 13.44
CA VAL A 76 -14.57 -6.35 12.13
C VAL A 76 -14.89 -4.95 11.61
N VAL A 77 -14.45 -4.67 10.39
CA VAL A 77 -14.71 -3.44 9.64
C VAL A 77 -15.49 -3.81 8.37
N ARG A 78 -16.66 -3.20 8.21
CA ARG A 78 -17.51 -3.37 7.02
C ARG A 78 -17.46 -2.13 6.15
N SER A 79 -17.42 -2.34 4.84
CA SER A 79 -17.53 -1.28 3.84
C SER A 79 -18.79 -0.41 4.01
N SER A 80 -19.92 -1.00 4.43
CA SER A 80 -21.16 -0.28 4.74
C SER A 80 -20.97 0.74 5.85
N ASP A 81 -20.28 0.34 6.93
CA ASP A 81 -20.09 1.17 8.12
C ASP A 81 -19.15 2.33 7.80
N LEU A 82 -18.13 2.07 6.97
CA LEU A 82 -17.22 3.09 6.46
C LEU A 82 -17.95 4.11 5.56
N LEU A 83 -18.87 3.66 4.69
CA LEU A 83 -19.62 4.54 3.79
C LEU A 83 -20.59 5.48 4.52
N VAL A 84 -21.03 5.14 5.74
CA VAL A 84 -21.82 6.06 6.59
C VAL A 84 -21.03 7.32 6.94
N HIS A 85 -19.71 7.22 7.05
CA HIS A 85 -18.83 8.33 7.41
C HIS A 85 -18.35 9.16 6.21
N GLY A 86 -18.60 8.71 4.97
CA GLY A 86 -18.26 9.45 3.77
C GLY A 86 -17.72 8.58 2.64
N ARG A 87 -17.12 9.24 1.64
CA ARG A 87 -16.49 8.56 0.50
C ARG A 87 -15.26 7.79 0.96
N ILE A 88 -14.98 6.62 0.38
CA ILE A 88 -13.81 5.83 0.76
C ILE A 88 -12.74 5.95 -0.31
N VAL A 89 -11.54 6.34 0.10
CA VAL A 89 -10.30 6.15 -0.67
C VAL A 89 -9.64 4.87 -0.19
N LEU A 90 -9.57 3.86 -1.07
CA LEU A 90 -8.94 2.57 -0.76
C LEU A 90 -7.51 2.51 -1.29
N CYS A 91 -6.58 2.12 -0.43
CA CYS A 91 -5.19 1.83 -0.77
C CYS A 91 -4.89 0.34 -0.57
N PHE A 92 -4.65 -0.39 -1.65
CA PHE A 92 -4.15 -1.77 -1.53
C PHE A 92 -2.64 -1.77 -1.35
N ILE A 93 -2.17 -2.40 -0.27
CA ILE A 93 -0.76 -2.57 0.03
C ILE A 93 -0.42 -4.05 0.17
N ARG A 94 0.80 -4.44 -0.20
CA ARG A 94 1.29 -5.82 0.02
C ARG A 94 1.60 -6.08 1.49
N GLY A 95 2.08 -5.05 2.17
CA GLY A 95 2.45 -5.11 3.57
C GLY A 95 3.62 -4.22 3.91
N ARG A 96 3.90 -4.12 5.20
CA ARG A 96 4.88 -3.18 5.79
C ARG A 96 6.34 -3.43 5.39
N TRP A 97 6.63 -4.63 4.90
CA TRP A 97 7.93 -5.05 4.39
C TRP A 97 8.22 -4.54 2.98
N CYS A 98 7.22 -4.00 2.27
CA CYS A 98 7.38 -3.51 0.91
C CYS A 98 7.76 -2.01 0.94
N PRO A 99 8.92 -1.61 0.38
CA PRO A 99 9.38 -0.22 0.40
C PRO A 99 8.41 0.71 -0.31
N PHE A 100 7.86 0.28 -1.45
CA PHE A 100 6.87 1.04 -2.21
C PHE A 100 5.61 1.31 -1.39
N CYS A 101 5.09 0.28 -0.71
CA CYS A 101 3.91 0.42 0.14
C CYS A 101 4.16 1.38 1.30
N VAL A 102 5.34 1.37 1.92
CA VAL A 102 5.70 2.33 2.98
C VAL A 102 5.66 3.75 2.45
N GLY A 103 6.32 4.04 1.32
CA GLY A 103 6.26 5.40 0.75
C GLY A 103 4.85 5.82 0.32
N GLN A 104 4.04 4.89 -0.21
CA GLN A 104 2.63 5.17 -0.48
C GLN A 104 1.92 5.65 0.79
N MET A 105 2.07 4.92 1.89
CA MET A 105 1.39 5.24 3.14
C MET A 105 1.88 6.56 3.74
N GLU A 106 3.17 6.87 3.63
CA GLU A 106 3.73 8.15 4.08
C GLU A 106 3.16 9.32 3.27
N ALA A 107 3.12 9.22 1.93
CA ALA A 107 2.54 10.25 1.09
C ALA A 107 1.03 10.41 1.33
N MET A 108 0.31 9.29 1.48
CA MET A 108 -1.12 9.33 1.77
C MET A 108 -1.40 10.00 3.14
N LYS A 109 -0.56 9.74 4.16
CA LYS A 109 -0.69 10.38 5.48
C LYS A 109 -0.62 11.90 5.40
N LEU A 110 0.19 12.46 4.50
CA LEU A 110 0.30 13.91 4.30
C LEU A 110 -0.98 14.55 3.74
N ILE A 111 -1.81 13.76 3.03
CA ILE A 111 -3.04 14.25 2.39
C ILE A 111 -4.32 13.85 3.12
N VAL A 112 -4.24 13.11 4.24
CA VAL A 112 -5.42 12.72 5.03
C VAL A 112 -6.29 13.92 5.41
N PRO A 113 -5.76 15.04 5.92
CA PRO A 113 -6.58 16.21 6.25
C PRO A 113 -7.39 16.74 5.05
N GLN A 114 -6.81 16.73 3.86
CA GLN A 114 -7.44 17.18 2.62
C GLN A 114 -8.52 16.19 2.16
N LEU A 115 -8.31 14.89 2.36
CA LEU A 115 -9.34 13.86 2.13
C LEU A 115 -10.53 14.06 3.07
N GLU A 116 -10.26 14.29 4.36
CA GLU A 116 -11.30 14.54 5.38
C GLU A 116 -12.08 15.82 5.09
N GLN A 117 -11.41 16.90 4.69
CA GLN A 117 -12.05 18.15 4.24
C GLN A 117 -12.94 17.92 3.01
N ALA A 118 -12.57 16.98 2.14
CA ALA A 118 -13.39 16.55 1.03
C ALA A 118 -14.49 15.55 1.46
N GLY A 119 -14.70 15.26 2.74
CA GLY A 119 -15.70 14.28 3.19
C GLY A 119 -15.37 12.85 2.74
N ALA A 120 -14.08 12.52 2.69
CA ALA A 120 -13.58 11.19 2.39
C ALA A 120 -12.72 10.64 3.53
N ILE A 121 -12.72 9.33 3.67
CA ILE A 121 -11.89 8.58 4.60
C ILE A 121 -10.88 7.71 3.84
N LEU A 122 -9.70 7.53 4.42
CA LEU A 122 -8.66 6.66 3.88
C LEU A 122 -8.68 5.31 4.59
N ALA A 123 -8.73 4.22 3.82
CA ALA A 123 -8.56 2.86 4.35
C ALA A 123 -7.52 2.09 3.52
N ALA A 124 -6.60 1.41 4.22
CA ALA A 124 -5.60 0.56 3.59
C ALA A 124 -5.95 -0.93 3.78
N ILE A 125 -5.92 -1.70 2.70
CA ILE A 125 -6.20 -3.14 2.72
C ILE A 125 -4.91 -3.89 2.37
N SER A 126 -4.63 -4.95 3.12
CA SER A 126 -3.42 -5.77 2.99
C SER A 126 -3.76 -7.26 3.09
N PRO A 127 -3.04 -8.15 2.38
CA PRO A 127 -3.16 -9.59 2.59
C PRO A 127 -2.48 -10.06 3.89
N GLN A 128 -1.85 -9.14 4.65
CA GLN A 128 -1.23 -9.47 5.93
C GLN A 128 -2.28 -9.86 6.97
N THR A 129 -1.98 -10.91 7.74
CA THR A 129 -2.75 -11.28 8.93
C THR A 129 -2.66 -10.20 10.02
N VAL A 130 -3.57 -10.24 10.99
CA VAL A 130 -3.52 -9.39 12.19
C VAL A 130 -2.14 -9.44 12.86
N LYS A 131 -1.59 -10.64 13.07
CA LYS A 131 -0.24 -10.85 13.64
C LYS A 131 0.88 -10.19 12.84
N GLN A 132 0.78 -10.20 11.51
CA GLN A 132 1.79 -9.60 10.62
C GLN A 132 1.63 -8.09 10.46
N SER A 133 0.51 -7.55 10.89
CA SER A 133 0.19 -6.12 10.82
C SER A 133 0.77 -5.35 12.01
N PHE A 134 0.89 -5.99 13.18
CA PHE A 134 1.48 -5.40 14.38
C PHE A 134 2.97 -5.02 14.17
N ALA A 135 3.31 -3.78 14.52
CA ALA A 135 4.63 -3.49 15.06
C ALA A 135 4.48 -3.66 16.57
N SER A 136 5.34 -4.43 17.20
CA SER A 136 5.55 -4.25 18.63
C SER A 136 5.95 -2.79 18.83
N SER A 137 5.04 -1.98 19.32
CA SER A 137 5.37 -0.76 20.04
C SER A 137 6.08 -1.21 21.31
N ALA A 138 7.41 -1.25 21.25
CA ALA A 138 8.27 -1.13 22.42
C ALA A 138 8.93 0.24 22.34
#